data_AF-A0AA97HAA6-F1
#
_entry.id   AF-A0AA97HAA6-F1
#
_cell.length_a   1.000
_cell.length_b   1.000
_cell.length_c   1.000
_cell.angle_alpha   90.00
_cell.angle_beta   90.00
_cell.angle_gamma   90.00
#
_symmetry.space_group_name_H-M   'P 1'
#
loop_
_entity.id
_entity.type
_entity.pdbx_description
1 polymer ?
#
loop_
_entity_poly.entity_id
_entity_poly.type
_entity_poly.pdbx_seq_one_letter_code
_entity_poly.pdbx_strand_id
1 'polypeptide(L)'
;MSCHTGNCKGCQGCGGCGNGLSLFREELELLRCFAQSPFLPVACAAGAAEPVYLENGRDKAGNYAAAIALLQRKGLIRVDYDIPLKNFAYDGYETYPCKGSMALTANGIRVLEVLETQGVTGEAL
;
A
#
# COMPACT_ATOMS: atom_id res chain seq x y z
N MET A 1 39.46 -18.98 -15.04
CA MET A 1 38.16 -18.57 -14.46
C MET A 1 37.71 -19.69 -13.57
N SER A 2 38.01 -19.60 -12.28
CA SER A 2 37.70 -20.65 -11.31
C SER A 2 37.37 -19.99 -9.98
N CYS A 3 36.10 -19.98 -9.59
CA CYS A 3 35.72 -19.75 -8.21
C CYS A 3 35.59 -21.12 -7.53
N HIS A 4 36.46 -21.35 -6.55
CA HIS A 4 36.52 -22.57 -5.75
C HIS A 4 35.48 -22.54 -4.62
N THR A 5 34.88 -23.70 -4.38
CA THR A 5 34.11 -24.08 -3.20
C THR A 5 34.87 -23.74 -1.91
N GLY A 6 34.41 -22.71 -1.21
CA GLY A 6 34.93 -22.26 0.07
C GLY A 6 33.80 -22.03 1.09
N ASN A 7 33.64 -23.02 1.96
CA ASN A 7 33.13 -22.95 3.33
C ASN A 7 32.55 -21.59 3.80
N CYS A 8 31.24 -21.38 3.62
CA CYS A 8 30.51 -20.24 4.20
C CYS A 8 30.11 -20.55 5.66
N LYS A 9 31.06 -20.40 6.60
CA LYS A 9 30.75 -20.21 8.03
C LYS A 9 31.05 -18.77 8.39
N GLY A 10 30.02 -17.92 8.41
CA GLY A 10 30.15 -16.55 8.95
C GLY A 10 29.45 -15.42 8.21
N CYS A 11 28.54 -15.68 7.24
CA CYS A 11 27.62 -14.64 6.78
C CYS A 11 26.51 -14.43 7.80
N GLN A 12 26.79 -13.60 8.81
CA GLN A 12 25.77 -13.11 9.73
C GLN A 12 24.98 -12.02 9.01
N GLY A 13 23.91 -12.43 8.32
CA GLY A 13 22.84 -11.54 7.87
C GLY A 13 22.70 -11.29 6.38
N CYS A 14 23.02 -12.27 5.52
CA CYS A 14 22.40 -12.33 4.18
C CYS A 14 20.91 -12.71 4.37
N GLY A 15 20.10 -11.75 4.81
CA GLY A 15 18.64 -11.86 4.78
C GLY A 15 18.18 -11.27 3.47
N GLY A 16 17.58 -11.98 2.54
CA GLY A 16 17.13 -13.35 2.50
C GLY A 16 16.43 -13.49 1.16
N CYS A 17 16.39 -14.72 0.66
CA CYS A 17 15.66 -15.18 -0.53
C CYS A 17 14.55 -14.24 -1.00
N GLY A 18 14.59 -13.87 -2.28
CA GLY A 18 13.63 -12.96 -2.91
C GLY A 18 12.18 -13.37 -2.67
N ASN A 19 11.58 -12.78 -1.64
CA ASN A 19 10.14 -12.66 -1.55
C ASN A 19 9.76 -11.57 -2.54
N GLY A 20 9.60 -11.95 -3.81
CA GLY A 20 9.06 -11.05 -4.82
C GLY A 20 7.72 -10.52 -4.31
N LEU A 21 7.67 -9.22 -4.02
CA LEU A 21 6.42 -8.58 -3.64
C LEU A 21 5.59 -8.41 -4.91
N SER A 22 4.62 -9.30 -5.11
CA SER A 22 3.64 -9.12 -6.17
C SER A 22 2.64 -8.04 -5.76
N LEU A 23 2.45 -7.05 -6.62
CA LEU A 23 1.45 -6.00 -6.46
C LEU A 23 0.51 -6.05 -7.65
N PHE A 24 -0.79 -6.01 -7.40
CA PHE A 24 -1.77 -5.80 -8.45
C PHE A 24 -1.76 -4.33 -8.90
N ARG A 25 -2.38 -4.04 -10.04
CA ARG A 25 -2.39 -2.71 -10.64
C ARG A 25 -2.92 -1.65 -9.66
N GLU A 26 -4.02 -1.95 -9.00
CA GLU A 26 -4.68 -1.05 -8.05
C GLU A 26 -3.88 -0.84 -6.76
N GLU A 27 -3.13 -1.87 -6.33
CA GLU A 27 -2.21 -1.73 -5.19
C GLU A 27 -1.06 -0.79 -5.55
N LEU A 28 -0.49 -0.92 -6.76
CA LEU A 28 0.58 -0.06 -7.24
C LEU A 28 0.09 1.39 -7.41
N GLU A 29 -1.11 1.58 -7.97
CA GLU A 29 -1.73 2.91 -8.08
C GLU A 29 -1.95 3.55 -6.71
N LEU A 30 -2.43 2.79 -5.72
CA LEU A 30 -2.61 3.32 -4.37
C LEU A 30 -1.27 3.68 -3.72
N LEU A 31 -0.22 2.88 -3.89
CA LEU A 31 1.13 3.22 -3.42
C LEU A 31 1.66 4.50 -4.09
N ARG A 32 1.36 4.72 -5.37
CA ARG A 32 1.68 5.99 -6.06
C ARG A 32 0.87 7.18 -5.52
N CYS A 33 -0.36 6.97 -5.06
CA CYS A 33 -1.10 8.01 -4.33
C CYS A 33 -0.40 8.35 -3.01
N PHE A 34 0.12 7.34 -2.29
CA PHE A 34 0.90 7.56 -1.08
C PHE A 34 2.23 8.29 -1.31
N ALA A 35 2.83 8.14 -2.50
CA ALA A 35 4.01 8.92 -2.90
C ALA A 35 3.72 10.43 -2.99
N GLN A 36 2.50 10.78 -3.39
CA GLN A 36 2.07 12.18 -3.53
C GLN A 36 1.56 12.74 -2.20
N SER A 37 0.90 11.92 -1.38
CA SER A 37 0.40 12.30 -0.07
C SER A 37 0.69 11.22 0.97
N PRO A 38 1.38 11.55 2.08
CA PRO A 38 1.73 10.56 3.11
C PRO A 38 0.51 9.95 3.80
N PHE A 39 -0.65 10.61 3.71
CA PHE A 39 -1.91 10.13 4.24
C PHE A 39 -3.02 10.22 3.19
N LEU A 40 -3.87 9.19 3.15
CA LEU A 40 -5.02 9.11 2.24
C LEU A 40 -6.33 8.97 3.03
N PRO A 41 -7.45 9.51 2.54
CA PRO A 41 -8.75 9.36 3.19
C PRO A 41 -9.26 7.93 3.05
N VAL A 42 -10.03 7.47 4.00
CA VAL A 42 -10.78 6.21 3.89
C VAL A 42 -12.10 6.34 4.61
N ALA A 43 -13.12 5.66 4.13
CA ALA A 43 -14.36 5.49 4.86
C ALA A 43 -14.71 4.01 5.01
N CYS A 44 -15.74 3.73 5.79
CA CYS A 44 -16.22 2.38 6.02
C CYS A 44 -17.74 2.40 6.14
N ALA A 45 -18.41 1.44 5.50
CA ALA A 45 -19.86 1.29 5.56
C ALA A 45 -20.30 0.73 6.92
N ALA A 46 -21.52 1.08 7.33
CA ALA A 46 -22.06 0.69 8.64
C ALA A 46 -22.00 -0.83 8.84
N GLY A 47 -21.13 -1.29 9.77
CA GLY A 47 -21.00 -2.71 10.13
C GLY A 47 -20.19 -3.57 9.15
N ALA A 48 -19.73 -3.01 8.02
CA ALA A 48 -18.86 -3.72 7.07
C ALA A 48 -17.43 -3.19 7.22
N ALA A 49 -16.49 -4.04 7.60
CA ALA A 49 -15.06 -3.69 7.68
C ALA A 49 -14.40 -3.46 6.29
N GLU A 50 -15.20 -3.20 5.27
CA GLU A 50 -14.74 -2.96 3.90
C GLU A 50 -14.34 -1.49 3.76
N PRO A 51 -13.06 -1.21 3.45
CA PRO A 51 -12.58 0.14 3.25
C PRO A 51 -13.11 0.72 1.95
N VAL A 52 -13.49 2.00 1.98
CA VAL A 52 -13.97 2.75 0.83
C VAL A 52 -13.01 3.89 0.54
N TYR A 53 -12.55 3.95 -0.70
CA TYR A 53 -11.68 4.99 -1.23
C TYR A 53 -12.24 5.49 -2.58
N LEU A 54 -12.48 6.79 -2.68
CA LEU A 54 -13.20 7.42 -3.80
C LEU A 54 -12.35 8.37 -4.63
N GLU A 55 -11.12 8.71 -4.19
CA GLU A 55 -10.30 9.74 -4.84
C GLU A 55 -9.90 9.37 -6.28
N ASN A 56 -9.86 8.08 -6.60
CA ASN A 56 -9.50 7.58 -7.93
C ASN A 56 -10.72 7.16 -8.78
N GLY A 57 -11.93 7.57 -8.39
CA GLY A 57 -13.18 7.29 -9.10
C GLY A 57 -14.13 6.38 -8.31
N ARG A 58 -15.41 6.76 -8.26
CA ARG A 58 -16.44 6.02 -7.48
C ARG A 58 -16.75 4.65 -8.07
N ASP A 59 -16.62 4.51 -9.39
CA ASP A 59 -16.78 3.25 -10.13
C ASP A 59 -15.72 2.19 -9.76
N LYS A 60 -14.53 2.64 -9.32
CA LYS A 60 -13.41 1.78 -8.93
C LYS A 60 -13.34 1.50 -7.43
N ALA A 61 -14.27 2.03 -6.63
CA ALA A 61 -14.23 1.93 -5.17
C ALA A 61 -14.10 0.47 -4.68
N GLY A 62 -14.81 -0.46 -5.32
CA GLY A 62 -14.72 -1.89 -4.99
C GLY A 62 -13.34 -2.51 -5.29
N ASN A 63 -12.69 -2.12 -6.38
CA ASN A 63 -11.34 -2.61 -6.70
C ASN A 63 -10.31 -2.07 -5.70
N TYR A 64 -10.42 -0.81 -5.31
CA TYR A 64 -9.56 -0.23 -4.28
C TYR A 64 -9.84 -0.81 -2.89
N ALA A 65 -11.07 -1.21 -2.57
CA ALA A 65 -11.38 -1.89 -1.31
C ALA A 65 -10.56 -3.19 -1.15
N ALA A 66 -10.51 -4.01 -2.21
CA ALA A 66 -9.69 -5.22 -2.24
C ALA A 66 -8.18 -4.90 -2.17
N ALA A 67 -7.73 -3.86 -2.87
CA ALA A 67 -6.32 -3.42 -2.86
C ALA A 67 -5.89 -2.96 -1.46
N ILE A 68 -6.70 -2.15 -0.77
CA ILE A 68 -6.45 -1.69 0.60
C ILE A 68 -6.36 -2.89 1.55
N ALA A 69 -7.30 -3.85 1.44
CA ALA A 69 -7.27 -5.06 2.26
C ALA A 69 -6.01 -5.91 2.02
N LEU A 70 -5.55 -6.04 0.77
CA LEU A 70 -4.32 -6.75 0.42
C LEU A 70 -3.07 -6.03 0.93
N LEU A 71 -2.96 -4.72 0.73
CA LEU A 71 -1.84 -3.91 1.21
C LEU A 71 -1.75 -3.92 2.75
N GLN A 72 -2.89 -3.90 3.44
CA GLN A 72 -2.94 -4.03 4.89
C GLN A 72 -2.48 -5.42 5.35
N ARG A 73 -2.92 -6.50 4.68
CA ARG A 73 -2.43 -7.86 4.95
C ARG A 73 -0.93 -8.04 4.68
N LYS A 74 -0.41 -7.36 3.67
CA LYS A 74 1.04 -7.28 3.36
C LYS A 74 1.80 -6.40 4.35
N GLY A 75 1.10 -5.70 5.25
CA GLY A 75 1.69 -4.81 6.24
C GLY A 75 2.32 -3.56 5.63
N LEU A 76 1.89 -3.13 4.43
CA LEU A 76 2.42 -1.95 3.73
C LEU A 76 1.69 -0.68 4.13
N ILE A 77 0.42 -0.79 4.50
CA ILE A 77 -0.39 0.33 4.97
C ILE A 77 -1.02 0.00 6.32
N ARG A 78 -1.38 1.05 7.04
CA ARG A 78 -2.28 1.02 8.19
C ARG A 78 -3.53 1.81 7.85
N VAL A 79 -4.67 1.33 8.34
CA VAL A 79 -5.99 1.96 8.18
C VAL A 79 -6.50 2.30 9.58
N ASP A 80 -6.84 3.57 9.80
CA ASP A 80 -7.33 4.10 11.06
C ASP A 80 -8.69 4.77 10.85
N TYR A 81 -9.77 4.07 11.20
CA TYR A 81 -11.14 4.54 10.98
C TYR A 81 -11.62 5.62 11.95
N ASP A 82 -10.88 5.84 13.04
CA ASP A 82 -11.20 6.82 14.09
C ASP A 82 -10.43 8.15 13.93
N ILE A 83 -9.52 8.21 12.95
CA ILE A 83 -8.63 9.36 12.75
C ILE A 83 -8.89 9.94 11.35
N PRO A 84 -9.86 10.85 11.20
CA PRO A 84 -10.06 11.55 9.93
C PRO A 84 -8.90 12.52 9.63
N LEU A 85 -8.65 12.74 8.34
CA LEU A 85 -7.67 13.70 7.86
C LEU A 85 -8.11 15.13 8.17
N LYS A 86 -7.20 15.91 8.76
CA LYS A 86 -7.42 17.33 8.99
C LYS A 86 -7.42 18.07 7.65
N ASN A 87 -8.36 19.00 7.48
CA ASN A 87 -8.53 19.82 6.27
C ASN A 87 -8.89 19.02 4.99
N PHE A 88 -9.36 17.78 5.11
CA PHE A 88 -9.95 17.05 3.99
C PHE A 88 -11.48 17.20 4.04
N ALA A 89 -12.10 17.53 2.91
CA ALA A 89 -13.54 17.86 2.86
C ALA A 89 -14.45 16.62 3.03
N TYR A 90 -13.96 15.43 2.70
CA TYR A 90 -14.75 14.18 2.68
C TYR A 90 -16.00 14.26 1.78
N ASP A 91 -15.99 15.11 0.76
CA ASP A 91 -17.05 15.21 -0.24
C ASP A 91 -17.19 13.86 -0.98
N GLY A 92 -18.42 13.35 -1.08
CA GLY A 92 -18.73 12.01 -1.58
C GLY A 92 -18.65 10.89 -0.55
N TYR A 93 -18.10 11.13 0.65
CA TYR A 93 -18.07 10.16 1.74
C TYR A 93 -19.18 10.39 2.78
N GLU A 94 -20.12 11.30 2.53
CA GLU A 94 -21.11 11.76 3.49
C GLU A 94 -21.99 10.63 4.01
N THR A 95 -22.31 9.68 3.12
CA THR A 95 -23.17 8.51 3.39
C THR A 95 -22.50 7.44 4.24
N TYR A 96 -21.18 7.51 4.44
CA TYR A 96 -20.44 6.54 5.24
C TYR A 96 -20.34 7.00 6.69
N PRO A 97 -20.75 6.16 7.66
CA PRO A 97 -20.74 6.53 9.08
C PRO A 97 -19.33 6.72 9.63
N CYS A 98 -18.36 5.93 9.15
CA CYS A 98 -16.98 5.96 9.61
C CYS A 98 -16.10 6.65 8.57
N LYS A 99 -15.32 7.64 9.02
CA LYS A 99 -14.37 8.40 8.20
C LYS A 99 -13.03 8.44 8.92
N GLY A 100 -12.01 7.94 8.25
CA GLY A 100 -10.69 7.77 8.80
C GLY A 100 -9.60 8.14 7.81
N SER A 101 -8.41 7.65 8.09
CA SER A 101 -7.22 7.85 7.28
C SER A 101 -6.44 6.57 7.11
N MET A 102 -5.60 6.56 6.08
CA MET A 102 -4.63 5.52 5.82
C MET A 102 -3.24 6.14 5.77
N ALA A 103 -2.25 5.38 6.20
CA ALA A 103 -0.85 5.78 6.17
C ALA A 103 0.05 4.61 5.75
N LEU A 104 1.19 4.92 5.15
CA LEU A 104 2.22 3.90 4.92
C LEU A 104 2.83 3.45 6.26
N THR A 105 3.13 2.16 6.35
CA THR A 105 4.00 1.63 7.41
C THR A 105 5.46 1.85 7.04
N ALA A 106 6.38 1.58 7.98
CA ALA A 106 7.81 1.56 7.67
C ALA A 106 8.16 0.59 6.51
N ASN A 107 7.43 -0.52 6.37
CA ASN A 107 7.61 -1.44 5.26
C ASN A 107 7.06 -0.88 3.95
N GLY A 108 5.90 -0.22 4.00
CA GLY A 108 5.31 0.47 2.85
C GLY A 108 6.23 1.56 2.28
N ILE A 109 6.84 2.38 3.15
CA ILE A 109 7.80 3.40 2.77
C ILE A 109 9.00 2.77 2.03
N ARG A 110 9.60 1.72 2.58
CA ARG A 110 10.73 1.03 1.94
C ARG A 110 10.37 0.44 0.58
N VAL A 111 9.19 -0.14 0.45
CA VAL A 111 8.70 -0.67 -0.83
C VAL A 111 8.51 0.46 -1.83
N LEU A 112 7.93 1.59 -1.41
CA LEU A 112 7.73 2.73 -2.27
C LEU A 112 9.06 3.32 -2.78
N GLU A 113 10.05 3.48 -1.90
CA GLU A 113 11.41 3.92 -2.26
C GLU A 113 12.05 3.00 -3.30
N VAL A 114 11.85 1.68 -3.17
CA VAL A 114 12.34 0.70 -4.16
C VAL A 114 11.60 0.85 -5.50
N LEU A 115 10.29 1.05 -5.49
CA LEU A 115 9.48 1.25 -6.71
C LEU A 115 9.91 2.52 -7.47
N GLU A 116 10.20 3.61 -6.75
CA GLU A 116 10.70 4.86 -7.33
C GLU A 116 12.11 4.71 -7.89
N THR A 117 13.00 4.03 -7.14
CA THR A 117 14.40 3.83 -7.54
C THR A 117 14.55 2.88 -8.72
N GLN A 118 13.77 1.80 -8.75
CA GLN A 118 13.79 0.82 -9.84
C GLN A 118 13.04 1.31 -11.09
N GLY A 119 12.45 2.51 -11.05
CA GLY A 119 11.72 3.06 -12.18
C GLY A 119 10.63 2.12 -12.65
N VAL A 120 9.92 1.44 -11.73
CA VAL A 120 8.83 0.52 -12.08
C VAL A 120 7.63 1.33 -12.57
N THR A 121 7.78 1.95 -13.74
CA THR A 121 6.68 2.28 -14.65
C THR A 121 6.08 0.96 -15.07
N GLY A 122 4.81 0.74 -14.78
CA GLY A 122 4.13 -0.53 -15.03
C GLY A 122 4.06 -0.89 -16.51
N GLU A 123 5.16 -1.39 -17.05
CA GLU A 123 5.25 -2.06 -18.35
C GLU A 123 5.77 -3.47 -18.12
N ALA A 124 4.86 -4.32 -17.66
CA ALA A 124 4.89 -5.73 -18.00
C ALA A 124 3.49 -6.06 -18.56
N LEU A 125 3.34 -5.80 -19.86
CA LEU A 125 2.33 -6.41 -20.72
C LEU A 125 3.03 -7.45 -21.58
#